data_AF-A0A9R1H0P5-F1
#
_entry.id   AF-A0A9R1H0P5-F1
#
_cell.length_a   1.000
_cell.length_b   1.000
_cell.length_c   1.000
_cell.angle_alpha   90.00
_cell.angle_beta   90.00
_cell.angle_gamma   90.00
#
_symmetry.space_group_name_H-M   'P 1'
#
loop_
_entity.id
_entity.type
_entity.pdbx_description
1 polymer ?
#
loop_
_entity_poly.entity_id
_entity_poly.type
_entity_poly.pdbx_seq_one_letter_code
_entity_poly.pdbx_strand_id
1 'polypeptide(L)' 'MAKSQSLAAALLLVLVVSLTAIEGVHGICGMSNDEFKLCQPAAAVENPIDSLSAECCAALGKANLSCICRYKASPAYG' A
#
# COMPACT_ATOMS: atom_id res chain seq x y z
N MET A 1 -12.84 35.37 -26.20
CA MET A 1 -11.72 34.39 -26.23
C MET A 1 -10.96 34.25 -24.91
N ALA A 2 -11.09 35.14 -23.91
CA ALA A 2 -10.34 35.03 -22.64
C ALA A 2 -10.98 34.06 -21.62
N LYS A 3 -12.31 33.95 -21.62
CA LYS A 3 -13.05 33.19 -20.59
C LYS A 3 -12.85 31.67 -20.74
N SER A 4 -12.91 31.15 -21.97
CA SER A 4 -12.75 29.73 -22.29
C SER A 4 -11.35 29.19 -22.00
N GLN A 5 -10.30 29.99 -22.17
CA GLN A 5 -8.91 29.59 -21.86
C GLN A 5 -8.71 29.37 -20.35
N SER A 6 -9.36 30.18 -19.51
CA SER A 6 -9.29 30.04 -18.05
C SER A 6 -9.99 28.78 -17.54
N LEU A 7 -11.07 28.35 -18.21
CA LEU A 7 -11.79 27.13 -17.83
C LEU A 7 -10.98 25.89 -18.20
N ALA A 8 -10.35 25.89 -19.38
CA ALA A 8 -9.49 24.79 -19.82
C ALA A 8 -8.28 24.61 -18.91
N ALA A 9 -7.64 25.71 -18.51
CA ALA A 9 -6.51 25.68 -17.57
C ALA A 9 -6.91 25.18 -16.17
N ALA A 10 -8.07 25.61 -15.67
CA ALA A 10 -8.59 25.13 -14.39
C ALA A 10 -8.95 23.63 -14.42
N LEU A 11 -9.55 23.16 -15.51
CA LEU A 11 -9.89 21.75 -15.69
C LEU A 11 -8.62 20.87 -15.73
N LEU A 12 -7.59 21.32 -16.43
CA LEU A 12 -6.29 20.64 -16.50
C LEU A 12 -5.63 20.55 -15.12
N LEU A 13 -5.64 21.63 -14.33
CA LEU A 13 -5.10 21.62 -12.97
C LEU A 13 -5.83 20.63 -12.05
N VAL A 14 -7.16 20.55 -12.15
CA VAL A 14 -7.97 19.59 -11.38
C VAL A 14 -7.65 18.14 -11.78
N LEU A 15 -7.46 17.86 -13.08
CA LEU A 15 -7.04 16.53 -13.55
C LEU A 15 -5.65 16.13 -13.04
N VAL A 16 -4.69 17.06 -13.02
CA VAL A 16 -3.32 16.78 -12.55
C VAL A 16 -3.30 16.50 -11.05
N VAL A 17 -4.07 17.27 -10.26
CA VAL A 17 -4.20 17.06 -8.80
C VAL A 17 -4.89 15.73 -8.45
N SER A 18 -5.89 15.32 -9.23
CA SER A 18 -6.57 14.05 -8.99
C SER A 18 -5.67 12.84 -9.32
N LEU A 19 -4.72 12.98 -10.24
CA LEU A 19 -3.71 11.95 -10.53
C LEU A 19 -2.67 11.75 -9.41
N THR A 20 -2.43 12.75 -8.56
CA THR A 20 -1.52 12.58 -7.41
C THR A 20 -2.21 12.01 -6.17
N ALA A 21 -3.54 12.04 -6.13
CA ALA A 21 -4.36 11.54 -5.03
C ALA A 21 -4.69 10.04 -5.13
N ILE A 22 -4.28 9.36 -6.20
CA ILE A 22 -4.30 7.89 -6.28
C ILE A 22 -3.06 7.34 -5.57
N GLU A 23 -3.07 7.44 -4.26
CA GLU A 23 -2.19 6.73 -3.34
C GLU A 23 -2.45 5.20 -3.32
N GLY A 24 -3.31 4.71 -4.22
CA GLY A 24 -3.74 3.30 -4.32
C GLY A 24 -3.14 2.47 -5.47
N VAL A 25 -2.21 3.00 -6.28
CA VAL A 25 -1.67 2.26 -7.45
C VAL A 25 -0.43 1.39 -7.13
N HIS A 26 0.21 1.50 -5.96
CA HIS A 26 1.51 0.82 -5.75
C HIS A 26 1.68 -0.03 -4.47
N GLY A 27 0.66 -0.23 -3.63
CA GLY A 27 0.81 -1.15 -2.48
C GLY A 27 -0.39 -1.23 -1.54
N ILE A 28 -0.51 -2.35 -0.81
CA ILE A 28 -1.49 -2.54 0.27
C ILE A 28 -0.85 -2.07 1.58
N CYS A 29 -1.51 -1.17 2.31
CA CYS A 29 -1.04 -0.66 3.60
C CYS A 29 0.40 -0.11 3.60
N GLY A 30 0.83 0.52 2.50
CA GLY A 30 2.19 1.07 2.37
C GLY A 30 3.26 0.04 2.00
N MET A 31 2.87 -1.17 1.59
CA MET A 31 3.76 -2.23 1.11
C MET A 31 3.34 -2.73 -0.28
N SER A 32 4.30 -2.92 -1.17
CA SER A 32 4.12 -3.61 -2.45
C SER A 32 3.90 -5.11 -2.26
N ASN A 33 3.39 -5.80 -3.28
CA ASN A 33 3.17 -7.24 -3.22
C ASN A 33 4.48 -8.02 -2.99
N ASP A 34 5.59 -7.58 -3.59
CA ASP A 34 6.89 -8.23 -3.42
C ASP A 34 7.45 -8.03 -2.01
N GLU A 35 7.18 -6.87 -1.39
CA GLU A 35 7.51 -6.65 0.03
C GLU A 35 6.73 -7.59 0.97
N PHE A 36 5.47 -7.90 0.66
CA PHE A 36 4.72 -8.92 1.41
C PHE A 36 5.31 -10.33 1.22
N LYS A 37 5.75 -10.68 0.00
CA LYS A 37 6.37 -11.99 -0.27
C LYS A 37 7.64 -12.21 0.55
N LEU A 38 8.42 -11.17 0.81
CA LEU A 38 9.61 -11.25 1.66
C LEU A 38 9.27 -11.64 3.11
N CYS A 39 8.07 -11.28 3.58
CA CYS A 39 7.59 -11.60 4.92
C CYS A 39 6.80 -12.92 5.01
N GLN A 40 6.36 -13.45 3.87
CA GLN A 40 5.48 -14.62 3.79
C GLN A 40 6.07 -15.89 4.46
N PRO A 41 7.37 -16.21 4.39
CA PRO A 41 7.93 -17.38 5.08
C PRO A 41 7.82 -17.30 6.61
N ALA A 42 7.94 -16.11 7.18
CA ALA A 42 7.81 -15.89 8.63
C ALA A 42 6.34 -15.79 9.07
N ALA A 43 5.44 -15.40 8.15
CA ALA A 43 4.00 -15.30 8.37
C ALA A 43 3.23 -16.54 7.86
N ALA A 44 3.91 -17.62 7.51
CA ALA A 44 3.30 -18.84 7.03
C ALA A 44 2.48 -19.52 8.14
N VAL A 45 1.32 -20.08 7.79
CA VAL A 45 0.48 -20.84 8.73
C VAL A 45 1.17 -22.14 9.15
N GLU A 46 1.86 -22.78 8.20
CA GLU A 46 2.48 -24.08 8.39
C GLU A 46 4.00 -23.94 8.25
N ASN A 47 4.74 -24.40 9.28
CA ASN A 47 6.19 -24.31 9.40
C ASN A 47 6.77 -22.90 9.13
N PRO A 48 6.38 -21.87 9.92
CA PRO A 48 6.97 -20.55 9.82
C PRO A 48 8.47 -20.59 10.18
N ILE A 49 9.25 -19.73 9.54
CA ILE A 49 10.65 -19.51 9.93
C ILE A 49 10.73 -18.49 11.06
N ASP A 50 11.58 -18.74 12.06
CA ASP A 50 11.79 -17.80 13.17
C ASP A 50 12.57 -16.54 12.78
N SER A 51 13.36 -16.60 11.71
CA SER A 51 14.17 -15.48 11.25
C SER A 51 13.46 -14.65 10.19
N LEU A 52 13.22 -13.36 10.47
CA LEU A 52 12.83 -12.41 9.44
C LEU A 52 14.06 -11.95 8.64
N SER A 53 13.90 -11.83 7.32
CA SER A 53 14.88 -11.15 6.48
C SER A 53 14.96 -9.65 6.82
N ALA A 54 16.15 -9.06 6.74
CA ALA A 54 16.37 -7.63 6.95
C ALA A 54 15.47 -6.77 6.04
N GLU A 55 15.24 -7.22 4.80
CA GLU A 55 14.38 -6.55 3.84
C GLU A 55 12.91 -6.54 4.27
N CYS A 56 12.42 -7.66 4.84
CA CYS A 56 11.06 -7.73 5.39
C CYS A 56 10.93 -6.77 6.59
N CYS A 57 11.92 -6.72 7.49
CA CYS A 57 11.91 -5.78 8.61
C CYS A 57 11.89 -4.32 8.15
N ALA A 58 12.68 -3.97 7.12
CA ALA A 58 12.68 -2.62 6.56
C ALA A 58 11.32 -2.26 5.93
N ALA A 59 10.70 -3.20 5.23
CA ALA A 59 9.39 -2.99 4.63
C ALA A 59 8.28 -2.83 5.69
N LEU A 60 8.30 -3.64 6.75
CA LEU A 60 7.40 -3.49 7.90
C LEU A 60 7.61 -2.17 8.65
N GLY A 61 8.85 -1.68 8.72
CA GLY A 61 9.19 -0.42 9.38
C GLY A 61 8.54 0.83 8.77
N LYS A 62 8.17 0.77 7.49
CA LYS A 62 7.41 1.83 6.80
C LYS A 62 5.93 1.50 6.56
N ALA A 63 5.49 0.30 6.94
CA ALA A 63 4.14 -0.19 6.69
C ALA A 63 3.12 0.44 7.63
N ASN A 64 1.88 0.56 7.16
CA ASN A 64 0.75 0.94 8.01
C ASN A 64 0.19 -0.30 8.72
N LEU A 65 0.70 -0.57 9.92
CA LEU A 65 0.28 -1.73 10.73
C LEU A 65 -1.21 -1.71 11.10
N SER A 66 -1.78 -0.53 11.36
CA SER A 66 -3.22 -0.40 11.64
C SER A 66 -4.07 -0.83 10.45
N CYS A 67 -3.64 -0.53 9.22
CA CYS A 67 -4.26 -1.02 7.99
C CYS A 67 -4.09 -2.55 7.86
N ILE A 68 -2.89 -3.08 8.08
CA ILE A 68 -2.61 -4.53 7.98
C ILE A 68 -3.47 -5.32 8.96
N CYS A 69 -3.65 -4.84 10.19
CA CYS A 69 -4.48 -5.50 11.19
C CYS A 69 -5.94 -5.67 10.76
N ARG A 70 -6.45 -4.85 9.83
CA ARG A 70 -7.80 -5.00 9.28
C ARG A 70 -7.95 -6.24 8.39
N TYR A 71 -6.85 -6.77 7.86
CA TYR A 71 -6.82 -7.99 7.06
C TYR A 71 -6.66 -9.26 7.90
N LYS A 72 -6.46 -9.13 9.22
CA LYS A 72 -6.43 -10.28 10.10
C LYS A 72 -7.80 -10.95 10.11
N ALA A 73 -7.90 -12.16 9.57
CA ALA A 73 -9.08 -12.99 9.75
C ALA A 73 -9.27 -13.26 11.26
N SER A 74 -10.48 -13.06 11.76
CA SER A 74 -10.88 -13.35 13.14
C SER A 74 -10.66 -14.84 13.48
N PRO A 75 -10.46 -15.20 14.77
CA PRO A 75 -9.90 -16.48 15.23
C PRO A 75 -10.82 -17.71 15.09
N ALA A 76 -11.67 -17.79 14.05
CA ALA A 76 -12.56 -18.93 13.83
C ALA A 76 -11.94 -20.06 12.99
N TYR A 77 -10.66 -19.96 12.60
CA TYR A 77 -9.93 -21.03 11.92
C TYR A 77 -8.56 -21.23 12.57
N GLY A 78 -8.54 -22.18 13.50
CA GLY A 78 -7.38 -22.74 14.18
C GLY A 78 -7.84 -24.00 14.90
#